data_AF-A0A1G2L3W0-F1
#
_entry.id   AF-A0A1G2L3W0-F1
#
_cell.length_a   1.000
_cell.length_b   1.000
_cell.length_c   1.000
_cell.angle_alpha   90.00
_cell.angle_beta   90.00
_cell.angle_gamma   90.00
#
_symmetry.space_group_name_H-M   'P 1'
#
loop_
_entity.id
_entity.type
_entity.pdbx_description
1 polymer ?
#
loop_
_entity_poly.entity_id
_entity_poly.type
_entity_poly.pdbx_seq_one_letter_code
_entity_poly.pdbx_strand_id
1 'polypeptide(L)'
;MDMSAHNLKPYIIALLIFVCGAIVINYLAVPNTLSHDKLNGELFLIKSQHPEFFSKDYIFEGTSWYFFYVPFLEFIRLLNGFTGASEESYRLLVPIAFFIFTFGMFTFFYRLGNRFSASVAVAVLSSIFIEEVLHENWGIPGPSLISYRHIALAFLPFSFLMYYVFFNNPRRLPLAFLSVGFIANIHPVSGFYVTLIFLGTFLIVKELGQETIKRVFVLGFWALIGTIPFVLWHFVLYPTHQEQFIIRDPAYLSALWAAQPHMSPEGMFLLYKRLFITNWYTFWPLFAICAFTLTKRWGQTMSLGLVKKISLAIIITIAAITFFISIAQQFLQTFFGIAPVIIEEPRAFRFIYFVLYLHAAFSVTHIWNTTQRSTIAKQKIAIGAIAVFIAVFVVIVGYQKAHRTISLIALKKNDPNIGLTCKSPMYQWISGNTDTEDLFLIDPNRFPPFRICALRAVVYHYRDVTPIINSKEKLVEWHKRKQIIEEAYGTRDGKAIVDVANRFGVKYVVSEGCIPIPGHEPVYRDGKFDCVYKVLTDYK
;
A
#
# COMPACT_ATOMS: atom_id res chain seq x y z
N MET A 1 1.43 -2.87 36.83
CA MET A 1 2.03 -4.16 36.40
C MET A 1 3.46 -4.13 36.89
N ASP A 2 3.74 -4.88 37.95
CA ASP A 2 5.10 -5.07 38.45
C ASP A 2 5.96 -5.70 37.35
N MET A 3 7.15 -5.14 37.11
CA MET A 3 8.14 -5.71 36.20
C MET A 3 9.02 -6.72 36.96
N SER A 4 8.41 -7.62 37.73
CA SER A 4 9.13 -8.76 38.29
C SER A 4 9.68 -9.61 37.14
N ALA A 5 10.90 -10.12 37.31
CA ALA A 5 11.72 -10.81 36.31
C ALA A 5 10.88 -11.50 35.21
N HIS A 6 10.72 -10.80 34.08
CA HIS A 6 9.91 -11.32 32.99
C HIS A 6 10.53 -12.63 32.51
N ASN A 7 9.72 -13.69 32.49
CA ASN A 7 10.12 -14.95 31.88
C ASN A 7 10.47 -14.69 30.40
N LEU A 8 11.76 -14.63 30.08
CA LEU A 8 12.26 -14.33 28.74
C LEU A 8 12.12 -15.53 27.79
N LYS A 9 11.93 -16.74 28.33
CA LYS A 9 11.87 -18.00 27.56
C LYS A 9 10.86 -17.95 26.40
N PRO A 10 9.60 -17.48 26.56
CA PRO A 10 8.64 -17.43 25.46
C PRO A 10 9.10 -16.49 24.33
N TYR A 11 9.74 -15.38 24.66
CA TYR A 11 10.23 -14.42 23.67
C TYR A 11 11.40 -15.00 22.87
N ILE A 12 12.32 -15.69 23.54
CA ILE A 12 13.46 -16.37 22.87
C ILE A 12 12.97 -17.47 21.93
N ILE A 13 11.99 -18.28 22.36
CA ILE A 13 11.43 -19.34 21.49
C ILE A 13 10.70 -18.72 20.29
N ALA A 14 9.88 -17.68 20.51
CA ALA A 14 9.19 -16.99 19.42
C ALA A 14 10.19 -16.34 18.44
N LEU A 15 11.26 -15.72 18.95
CA LEU A 15 12.33 -15.16 18.15
C LEU A 15 12.90 -16.21 17.20
N LEU A 16 13.27 -17.39 17.71
CA LEU A 16 13.79 -18.49 16.89
C LEU A 16 12.78 -18.96 15.84
N ILE A 17 11.51 -19.14 16.21
CA ILE A 17 10.45 -19.55 15.28
C ILE A 17 10.32 -18.55 14.13
N PHE A 18 10.27 -17.25 14.42
CA PHE A 18 10.07 -16.23 13.39
C PHE A 18 11.33 -15.96 12.56
N VAL A 19 12.53 -16.11 13.14
CA VAL A 19 13.79 -16.09 12.36
C VAL A 19 13.84 -17.26 11.38
N CYS A 20 13.55 -18.48 11.84
CA CYS A 20 13.47 -19.65 10.95
C CYS A 20 12.40 -19.44 9.86
N GLY A 21 11.22 -18.93 10.22
CA GLY A 21 10.16 -18.61 9.27
C GLY A 21 10.59 -17.55 8.23
N ALA A 22 11.30 -16.50 8.67
CA ALA A 22 11.84 -15.48 7.77
C ALA A 22 12.87 -16.07 6.80
N ILE A 23 13.77 -16.94 7.27
CA ILE A 23 14.75 -17.64 6.42
C ILE A 23 14.05 -18.50 5.36
N VAL A 24 13.03 -19.27 5.75
CA VAL A 24 12.24 -20.09 4.83
C VAL A 24 11.51 -19.22 3.81
N ILE A 25 10.88 -18.13 4.24
CA ILE A 25 10.21 -17.18 3.34
C ILE A 25 11.21 -16.57 2.36
N ASN A 26 12.41 -16.18 2.81
CA ASN A 26 13.45 -15.65 1.93
C ASN A 26 13.86 -16.67 0.85
N TYR A 27 14.00 -17.95 1.22
CA TYR A 27 14.33 -19.01 0.28
C TYR A 27 13.21 -19.25 -0.76
N LEU A 28 11.95 -19.12 -0.35
CA LEU A 28 10.77 -19.29 -1.21
C LEU A 28 10.37 -18.01 -1.96
N ALA A 29 10.95 -16.87 -1.60
CA ALA A 29 10.64 -15.57 -2.15
C ALA A 29 11.26 -15.44 -3.55
N VAL A 30 10.52 -15.84 -4.58
CA VAL A 30 10.95 -15.64 -5.96
C VAL A 30 10.56 -14.22 -6.42
N PRO A 31 11.52 -13.37 -6.81
CA PRO A 31 11.23 -12.07 -7.38
C PRO A 31 10.65 -12.26 -8.78
N ASN A 32 9.33 -12.08 -8.93
CA ASN A 32 8.65 -12.40 -10.19
C ASN A 32 7.99 -11.20 -10.88
N THR A 33 7.72 -10.09 -10.19
CA THR A 33 7.10 -8.87 -10.76
C THR A 33 7.35 -7.65 -9.87
N LEU A 34 7.27 -6.43 -10.41
CA LEU A 34 7.20 -5.20 -9.60
C LEU A 34 5.75 -4.72 -9.57
N SER A 35 5.21 -4.43 -8.37
CA SER A 35 3.90 -3.79 -8.22
C SER A 35 3.91 -2.35 -8.72
N HIS A 36 2.71 -1.80 -8.94
CA HIS A 36 2.55 -0.42 -9.37
C HIS A 36 3.36 0.60 -8.54
N ASP A 37 3.25 0.55 -7.21
CA ASP A 37 3.99 1.43 -6.30
C ASP A 37 5.50 1.27 -6.42
N LYS A 38 6.00 0.06 -6.72
CA LYS A 38 7.43 -0.17 -6.91
C LYS A 38 7.91 0.38 -8.24
N LEU A 39 7.10 0.27 -9.29
CA LEU A 39 7.44 0.84 -10.59
C LEU A 39 7.60 2.36 -10.47
N ASN A 40 6.73 2.99 -9.69
CA ASN A 40 6.87 4.40 -9.34
C ASN A 40 8.19 4.66 -8.59
N GLY A 41 8.47 3.86 -7.55
CA GLY A 41 9.75 3.92 -6.81
C GLY A 41 10.99 3.77 -7.69
N GLU A 42 10.98 2.80 -8.60
CA GLU A 42 12.07 2.50 -9.52
C GLU A 42 12.27 3.64 -10.52
N LEU A 43 11.20 4.21 -11.06
CA LEU A 43 11.28 5.39 -11.92
C LEU A 43 11.94 6.57 -11.23
N PHE A 44 11.65 6.78 -9.95
CA PHE A 44 12.32 7.83 -9.17
C PHE A 44 13.80 7.53 -8.96
N LEU A 45 14.17 6.28 -8.68
CA LEU A 45 15.57 5.88 -8.55
C LEU A 45 16.34 6.10 -9.85
N ILE A 46 15.81 5.62 -10.98
CA ILE A 46 16.41 5.82 -12.30
C ILE A 46 16.54 7.30 -12.61
N LYS A 47 15.47 8.09 -12.43
CA LYS A 47 15.50 9.53 -12.69
C LYS A 47 16.52 10.26 -11.83
N SER A 48 16.66 9.87 -10.56
CA SER A 48 17.61 10.50 -9.65
C SER A 48 19.07 10.27 -10.08
N GLN A 49 19.34 9.17 -10.79
CA GLN A 49 20.66 8.80 -11.31
C GLN A 49 20.89 9.29 -12.75
N HIS A 50 19.83 9.31 -13.55
CA HIS A 50 19.83 9.57 -15.00
C HIS A 50 18.68 10.53 -15.37
N PRO A 51 18.78 11.82 -14.99
CA PRO A 51 17.74 12.80 -15.30
C PRO A 51 17.54 13.00 -16.81
N GLU A 52 18.58 12.74 -17.62
CA GLU A 52 18.57 12.88 -19.08
C GLU A 52 17.53 11.99 -19.79
N PHE A 53 17.21 10.82 -19.23
CA PHE A 53 16.21 9.90 -19.81
C PHE A 53 14.79 10.45 -19.79
N PHE A 54 14.53 11.44 -18.93
CA PHE A 54 13.19 11.99 -18.69
C PHE A 54 13.12 13.50 -18.94
N SER A 55 14.13 14.08 -19.60
CA SER A 55 14.22 15.51 -19.88
C SER A 55 13.05 16.05 -20.71
N LYS A 56 12.43 15.22 -21.56
CA LYS A 56 11.24 15.55 -22.37
C LYS A 56 9.96 14.87 -21.88
N ASP A 57 10.00 14.20 -20.72
CA ASP A 57 8.82 13.52 -20.18
C ASP A 57 7.89 14.53 -19.51
N TYR A 58 6.63 14.58 -19.95
CA TYR A 58 5.67 15.56 -19.47
C TYR A 58 5.48 15.55 -17.93
N ILE A 59 5.60 14.38 -17.30
CA ILE A 59 5.41 14.20 -15.85
C ILE A 59 6.76 14.31 -15.14
N PHE A 60 7.83 13.84 -15.77
CA PHE A 60 9.16 13.72 -15.19
C PHE A 60 10.19 14.73 -15.70
N GLU A 61 9.81 15.84 -16.33
CA GLU A 61 10.78 16.89 -16.70
C GLU A 61 11.25 17.73 -15.49
N GLY A 62 10.42 17.87 -14.44
CA GLY A 62 10.70 18.76 -13.30
C GLY A 62 11.27 18.09 -12.04
N THR A 63 11.31 18.83 -10.93
CA THR A 63 11.72 18.35 -9.58
C THR A 63 10.54 17.90 -8.71
N SER A 64 9.30 17.97 -9.20
CA SER A 64 8.10 17.65 -8.42
C SER A 64 8.02 16.19 -7.92
N TRP A 65 8.85 15.30 -8.47
CA TRP A 65 9.00 13.92 -8.02
C TRP A 65 9.65 13.78 -6.64
N TYR A 66 10.36 14.79 -6.12
CA TYR A 66 10.87 14.79 -4.74
C TYR A 66 9.75 14.74 -3.69
N PHE A 67 8.49 14.91 -4.09
CA PHE A 67 7.35 14.69 -3.20
C PHE A 67 7.21 13.23 -2.74
N PHE A 68 7.71 12.26 -3.52
CA PHE A 68 7.46 10.84 -3.28
C PHE A 68 8.45 10.24 -2.27
N TYR A 69 7.98 9.97 -1.03
CA TYR A 69 8.60 9.12 0.02
C TYR A 69 10.15 9.00 -0.01
N VAL A 70 10.84 10.13 -0.18
CA VAL A 70 12.29 10.17 -0.48
C VAL A 70 13.15 9.41 0.52
N PRO A 71 12.92 9.48 1.85
CA PRO A 71 13.72 8.72 2.80
C PRO A 71 13.70 7.20 2.55
N PHE A 72 12.56 6.64 2.11
CA PHE A 72 12.49 5.23 1.78
C PHE A 72 13.21 4.91 0.46
N LEU A 73 13.09 5.77 -0.54
CA LEU A 73 13.80 5.59 -1.82
C LEU A 73 15.31 5.66 -1.62
N GLU A 74 15.78 6.59 -0.79
CA GLU A 74 17.18 6.68 -0.38
C GLU A 74 17.68 5.44 0.33
N PHE A 75 16.83 4.86 1.21
CA PHE A 75 17.12 3.58 1.83
C PHE A 75 17.17 2.42 0.81
N ILE A 76 16.26 2.38 -0.18
CA ILE A 76 16.34 1.40 -1.27
C ILE A 76 17.61 1.60 -2.09
N ARG A 77 17.99 2.84 -2.42
CA ARG A 77 19.23 3.15 -3.14
C ARG A 77 20.45 2.64 -2.40
N LEU A 78 20.49 2.83 -1.08
CA LEU A 78 21.53 2.29 -0.21
C LEU A 78 21.55 0.75 -0.27
N LEU A 79 20.40 0.09 -0.15
CA LEU A 79 20.30 -1.37 -0.28
C LEU A 79 20.75 -1.88 -1.65
N ASN A 80 20.40 -1.16 -2.73
CA ASN A 80 20.81 -1.50 -4.09
C ASN A 80 22.34 -1.49 -4.23
N GLY A 81 23.03 -0.58 -3.53
CA GLY A 81 24.49 -0.56 -3.47
C GLY A 81 25.08 -1.84 -2.84
N PHE A 82 24.36 -2.51 -1.94
CA PHE A 82 24.79 -3.76 -1.31
C PHE A 82 24.38 -5.01 -2.10
N THR A 83 23.18 -5.01 -2.68
CA THR A 83 22.59 -6.17 -3.36
C THR A 83 22.89 -6.23 -4.85
N GLY A 84 23.26 -5.09 -5.45
CA GLY A 84 23.51 -4.94 -6.89
C GLY A 84 22.26 -4.71 -7.75
N ALA A 85 21.05 -4.88 -7.20
CA ALA A 85 19.79 -4.74 -7.95
C ALA A 85 18.59 -4.40 -7.03
N SER A 86 17.61 -3.65 -7.54
CA SER A 86 16.43 -3.25 -6.75
C SER A 86 15.52 -4.43 -6.41
N GLU A 87 15.40 -5.42 -7.30
CA GLU A 87 14.62 -6.63 -7.04
C GLU A 87 15.18 -7.42 -5.84
N GLU A 88 16.49 -7.50 -5.74
CA GLU A 88 17.19 -8.17 -4.64
C GLU A 88 17.04 -7.42 -3.32
N SER A 89 17.09 -6.08 -3.37
CA SER A 89 16.78 -5.22 -2.21
C SER A 89 15.35 -5.46 -1.71
N TYR A 90 14.37 -5.52 -2.61
CA TYR A 90 13.00 -5.82 -2.23
C TYR A 90 12.82 -7.25 -1.72
N ARG A 91 13.52 -8.24 -2.29
CA ARG A 91 13.53 -9.62 -1.79
C ARG A 91 14.03 -9.68 -0.35
N LEU A 92 15.13 -8.98 -0.05
CA LEU A 92 15.71 -8.90 1.29
C LEU A 92 14.77 -8.24 2.32
N LEU A 93 13.94 -7.30 1.89
CA LEU A 93 12.98 -6.63 2.79
C LEU A 93 11.84 -7.53 3.27
N VAL A 94 11.45 -8.55 2.49
CA VAL A 94 10.33 -9.45 2.86
C VAL A 94 10.60 -10.19 4.18
N PRO A 95 11.71 -10.94 4.34
CA PRO A 95 11.97 -11.65 5.59
C PRO A 95 12.14 -10.70 6.78
N ILE A 96 12.74 -9.52 6.57
CA ILE A 96 12.91 -8.49 7.60
C ILE A 96 11.54 -7.99 8.07
N ALA A 97 10.67 -7.58 7.13
CA ALA A 97 9.33 -7.09 7.43
C ALA A 97 8.47 -8.18 8.08
N PHE A 98 8.55 -9.41 7.58
CA PHE A 98 7.86 -10.57 8.16
C PHE A 98 8.28 -10.81 9.61
N PHE A 99 9.59 -10.82 9.89
CA PHE A 99 10.11 -11.02 11.24
C PHE A 99 9.64 -9.92 12.19
N ILE A 100 9.84 -8.64 11.82
CA ILE A 100 9.47 -7.49 12.66
C ILE A 100 7.97 -7.51 12.94
N PHE A 101 7.15 -7.73 11.90
CA PHE A 101 5.70 -7.77 12.03
C PHE A 101 5.22 -8.93 12.92
N THR A 102 5.66 -10.16 12.64
CA THR A 102 5.20 -11.35 13.38
C THR A 102 5.70 -11.35 14.82
N PHE A 103 6.94 -10.94 15.07
CA PHE A 103 7.46 -10.80 16.43
C PHE A 103 6.74 -9.68 17.20
N GLY A 104 6.44 -8.56 16.54
CA GLY A 104 5.64 -7.47 17.10
C GLY A 104 4.21 -7.91 17.45
N MET A 105 3.53 -8.61 16.53
CA MET A 105 2.19 -9.14 16.75
C MET A 105 2.16 -10.20 17.85
N PHE A 106 3.15 -11.10 17.88
CA PHE A 106 3.33 -12.05 18.98
C PHE A 106 3.47 -11.33 20.31
N THR A 107 4.36 -10.34 20.41
CA THR A 107 4.59 -9.57 21.63
C THR A 107 3.30 -8.87 22.06
N PHE A 108 2.58 -8.26 21.11
CA PHE A 108 1.31 -7.62 21.33
C PHE A 108 0.26 -8.58 21.93
N PHE A 109 0.05 -9.74 21.30
CA PHE A 109 -0.93 -10.72 21.76
C PHE A 109 -0.49 -11.42 23.05
N TYR A 110 0.78 -11.75 23.18
CA TYR A 110 1.31 -12.47 24.35
C TYR A 110 1.26 -11.58 25.59
N ARG A 111 1.60 -10.29 25.45
CA ARG A 111 1.55 -9.36 26.58
C ARG A 111 0.14 -9.14 27.12
N LEU A 112 -0.87 -9.16 26.24
CA LEU A 112 -2.27 -8.96 26.62
C LEU A 112 -3.02 -10.25 26.99
N GLY A 113 -2.67 -11.39 26.38
CA GLY A 113 -3.36 -12.67 26.55
C GLY A 113 -2.60 -13.74 27.34
N ASN A 114 -1.28 -13.58 27.52
CA ASN A 114 -0.38 -14.51 28.22
C ASN A 114 -0.49 -15.97 27.76
N ARG A 115 -0.67 -16.22 26.46
CA ARG A 115 -0.73 -17.57 25.87
C ARG A 115 0.17 -17.71 24.67
N PHE A 116 1.33 -18.32 24.90
CA PHE A 116 2.38 -18.47 23.90
C PHE A 116 1.87 -19.04 22.57
N SER A 117 1.28 -20.24 22.57
CA SER A 117 0.89 -20.92 21.33
C SER A 117 -0.18 -20.18 20.54
N ALA A 118 -1.18 -19.60 21.22
CA ALA A 118 -2.21 -18.78 20.57
C ALA A 118 -1.61 -17.51 19.96
N SER A 119 -0.70 -16.85 20.68
CA SER A 119 -0.01 -15.65 20.19
C SER A 119 0.87 -15.94 18.97
N VAL A 120 1.62 -17.05 18.97
CA VAL A 120 2.43 -17.45 17.79
C VAL A 120 1.54 -17.75 16.60
N ALA A 121 0.51 -18.59 16.78
CA ALA A 121 -0.39 -18.97 15.69
C ALA A 121 -1.08 -17.76 15.06
N VAL A 122 -1.64 -16.87 15.89
CA VAL A 122 -2.35 -15.68 15.39
C VAL A 122 -1.38 -14.63 14.82
N ALA A 123 -0.15 -14.52 15.33
CA ALA A 123 0.86 -13.67 14.71
C ALA A 123 1.18 -14.11 13.27
N VAL A 124 1.39 -15.41 13.03
CA VAL A 124 1.61 -15.96 11.68
C VAL A 124 0.36 -15.78 10.80
N LEU A 125 -0.83 -16.04 11.33
CA LEU A 125 -2.07 -15.82 10.57
C LEU A 125 -2.24 -14.34 10.20
N SER A 126 -1.83 -13.42 11.06
CA SER A 126 -1.95 -11.99 10.83
C SER A 126 -0.98 -11.45 9.77
N SER A 127 0.10 -12.17 9.45
CA SER A 127 1.03 -11.75 8.39
C SER A 127 0.54 -12.12 6.99
N ILE A 128 -0.54 -12.89 6.88
CA ILE A 128 -1.11 -13.27 5.59
C ILE A 128 -1.55 -12.02 4.84
N PHE A 129 -1.02 -11.88 3.62
CA PHE A 129 -1.30 -10.74 2.76
C PHE A 129 -2.76 -10.74 2.28
N ILE A 130 -3.45 -9.63 2.50
CA ILE A 130 -4.79 -9.33 1.98
C ILE A 130 -4.65 -8.14 1.06
N GLU A 131 -4.93 -8.33 -0.22
CA GLU A 131 -4.64 -7.35 -1.27
C GLU A 131 -5.58 -6.15 -1.27
N GLU A 132 -6.85 -6.34 -0.90
CA GLU A 132 -7.88 -5.32 -1.06
C GLU A 132 -8.68 -5.10 0.23
N VAL A 133 -8.32 -4.03 0.93
CA VAL A 133 -8.96 -3.48 2.13
C VAL A 133 -9.22 -2.00 1.88
N LEU A 134 -10.30 -1.69 1.12
CA LEU A 134 -10.61 -0.33 0.64
C LEU A 134 -9.41 0.39 -0.02
N HIS A 135 -8.82 -0.22 -1.07
CA HIS A 135 -7.59 0.22 -1.77
C HIS A 135 -6.29 0.12 -0.97
N GLU A 136 -6.33 -0.32 0.27
CA GLU A 136 -5.14 -0.69 0.99
C GLU A 136 -4.95 -2.19 1.08
N ASN A 137 -3.78 -2.58 1.53
CA ASN A 137 -3.45 -3.96 1.83
C ASN A 137 -3.17 -4.16 3.32
N TRP A 138 -3.28 -5.41 3.75
CA TRP A 138 -2.91 -5.88 5.08
C TRP A 138 -1.88 -7.01 4.98
N GLY A 139 -1.09 -7.20 6.03
CA GLY A 139 -0.11 -8.27 6.13
C GLY A 139 1.18 -7.98 5.38
N ILE A 140 2.03 -9.00 5.21
CA ILE A 140 3.34 -8.88 4.58
C ILE A 140 3.31 -9.60 3.22
N PRO A 141 3.37 -8.86 2.10
CA PRO A 141 3.40 -9.48 0.79
C PRO A 141 4.76 -10.11 0.47
N GLY A 142 4.80 -10.84 -0.65
CA GLY A 142 6.05 -11.27 -1.26
C GLY A 142 6.84 -10.12 -1.92
N PRO A 143 8.01 -10.44 -2.52
CA PRO A 143 8.93 -9.46 -3.07
C PRO A 143 8.31 -8.57 -4.13
N SER A 144 7.28 -9.05 -4.83
CA SER A 144 6.66 -8.30 -5.91
C SER A 144 5.76 -7.16 -5.47
N LEU A 145 5.23 -7.19 -4.25
CA LEU A 145 4.30 -6.16 -3.77
C LEU A 145 4.83 -5.37 -2.56
N ILE A 146 5.92 -5.83 -1.91
CA ILE A 146 6.46 -5.15 -0.72
C ILE A 146 6.92 -3.71 -1.02
N SER A 147 6.45 -2.75 -0.25
CA SER A 147 6.73 -1.33 -0.43
C SER A 147 6.82 -0.63 0.93
N TYR A 148 7.16 0.66 0.95
CA TYR A 148 7.32 1.45 2.18
C TYR A 148 6.16 1.31 3.17
N ARG A 149 4.91 1.23 2.67
CA ARG A 149 3.72 1.05 3.53
C ARG A 149 3.73 -0.24 4.33
N HIS A 150 4.33 -1.31 3.78
CA HIS A 150 4.44 -2.61 4.44
C HIS A 150 5.55 -2.61 5.49
N ILE A 151 6.63 -1.86 5.26
CA ILE A 151 7.68 -1.65 6.26
C ILE A 151 7.11 -0.85 7.43
N ALA A 152 6.37 0.23 7.16
CA ALA A 152 5.64 0.97 8.19
C ALA A 152 4.67 0.06 8.97
N LEU A 153 3.90 -0.77 8.26
CA LEU A 153 2.97 -1.73 8.87
C LEU A 153 3.69 -2.74 9.77
N ALA A 154 4.91 -3.16 9.42
CA ALA A 154 5.71 -4.09 10.22
C ALA A 154 6.01 -3.57 11.63
N PHE A 155 6.20 -2.26 11.80
CA PHE A 155 6.50 -1.64 13.09
C PHE A 155 5.26 -1.30 13.93
N LEU A 156 4.09 -1.16 13.31
CA LEU A 156 2.85 -0.76 14.01
C LEU A 156 2.41 -1.68 15.17
N PRO A 157 2.62 -3.02 15.17
CA PRO A 157 2.26 -3.85 16.32
C PRO A 157 2.88 -3.36 17.64
N PHE A 158 4.10 -2.81 17.61
CA PHE A 158 4.76 -2.26 18.79
C PHE A 158 4.11 -0.96 19.27
N SER A 159 3.70 -0.09 18.35
CA SER A 159 2.96 1.13 18.68
C SER A 159 1.61 0.82 19.32
N PHE A 160 0.86 -0.14 18.76
CA PHE A 160 -0.38 -0.62 19.36
C PHE A 160 -0.13 -1.23 20.75
N LEU A 161 0.88 -2.09 20.89
CA LEU A 161 1.25 -2.64 22.20
C LEU A 161 1.54 -1.54 23.24
N MET A 162 2.39 -0.56 22.90
CA MET A 162 2.69 0.56 23.77
C MET A 162 1.44 1.35 24.13
N TYR A 163 0.56 1.60 23.16
CA TYR A 163 -0.69 2.30 23.39
C TYR A 163 -1.59 1.57 24.39
N TYR A 164 -1.82 0.26 24.21
CA TYR A 164 -2.64 -0.54 25.13
C TYR A 164 -2.02 -0.63 26.53
N VAL A 165 -0.70 -0.85 26.64
CA VAL A 165 -0.01 -1.03 27.93
C VAL A 165 0.15 0.30 28.68
N PHE A 166 0.41 1.39 27.98
CA PHE A 166 0.64 2.71 28.57
C PHE A 166 -0.61 3.58 28.63
N PHE A 167 -1.77 3.10 28.19
CA PHE A 167 -3.03 3.86 28.11
C PHE A 167 -3.38 4.65 29.38
N ASN A 168 -3.15 4.05 30.55
CA ASN A 168 -3.43 4.68 31.86
C ASN A 168 -2.22 5.36 32.50
N ASN A 169 -1.05 5.36 31.85
CA ASN A 169 0.17 5.97 32.35
C ASN A 169 0.48 7.25 31.56
N PRO A 170 0.16 8.45 32.10
CA PRO A 170 0.32 9.70 31.37
C PRO A 170 1.78 10.03 31.03
N ARG A 171 2.75 9.51 31.79
CA ARG A 171 4.18 9.72 31.51
C ARG A 171 4.70 8.85 30.37
N ARG A 172 4.12 7.66 30.16
CA ARG A 172 4.58 6.69 29.16
C ARG A 172 3.74 6.67 27.89
N LEU A 173 2.47 7.07 27.94
CA LEU A 173 1.60 7.14 26.77
C LEU A 173 2.16 7.99 25.62
N PRO A 174 2.83 9.13 25.87
CA PRO A 174 3.54 9.88 24.83
C PRO A 174 4.47 9.04 23.94
N LEU A 175 5.12 8.00 24.49
CA LEU A 175 6.02 7.13 23.73
C LEU A 175 5.30 6.35 22.62
N ALA A 176 4.02 5.99 22.83
CA ALA A 176 3.22 5.36 21.78
C ALA A 176 3.02 6.32 20.61
N PHE A 177 2.71 7.59 20.87
CA PHE A 177 2.53 8.62 19.84
C PHE A 177 3.84 8.98 19.14
N LEU A 178 4.92 9.14 19.90
CA LEU A 178 6.27 9.36 19.35
C LEU A 178 6.67 8.22 18.41
N SER A 179 6.38 6.96 18.77
CA SER A 179 6.66 5.81 17.90
C SER A 179 5.88 5.84 16.58
N VAL A 180 4.61 6.29 16.61
CA VAL A 180 3.79 6.46 15.40
C VAL A 180 4.35 7.60 14.54
N GLY A 181 4.83 8.68 15.17
CA GLY A 181 5.56 9.74 14.50
C GLY A 181 6.82 9.22 13.79
N PHE A 182 7.61 8.37 14.43
CA PHE A 182 8.76 7.74 13.78
C PHE A 182 8.36 6.90 12.56
N ILE A 183 7.28 6.13 12.67
CA ILE A 183 6.72 5.35 11.54
C ILE A 183 6.25 6.27 10.40
N ALA A 184 5.78 7.48 10.70
CA ALA A 184 5.43 8.47 9.69
C ALA A 184 6.65 9.00 8.90
N ASN A 185 7.90 8.73 9.29
CA ASN A 185 9.05 8.98 8.42
C ASN A 185 9.21 7.91 7.31
N ILE A 186 8.61 6.73 7.50
CA ILE A 186 8.58 5.66 6.50
C ILE A 186 7.33 5.81 5.62
N HIS A 187 6.17 6.02 6.26
CA HIS A 187 4.90 6.19 5.58
C HIS A 187 4.01 7.21 6.31
N PRO A 188 4.14 8.51 6.00
CA PRO A 188 3.38 9.61 6.60
C PRO A 188 1.90 9.34 6.76
N VAL A 189 1.24 8.81 5.72
CA VAL A 189 -0.21 8.58 5.72
C VAL A 189 -0.62 7.52 6.74
N SER A 190 0.20 6.48 6.97
CA SER A 190 -0.06 5.54 8.07
C SER A 190 0.15 6.14 9.44
N GLY A 191 1.23 6.92 9.62
CA GLY A 191 1.46 7.61 10.89
C GLY A 191 0.34 8.59 11.23
N PHE A 192 -0.16 9.33 10.24
CA PHE A 192 -1.30 10.24 10.38
C PHE A 192 -2.57 9.51 10.82
N TYR A 193 -3.01 8.49 10.07
CA TYR A 193 -4.23 7.76 10.40
C TYR A 193 -4.14 7.03 11.75
N VAL A 194 -3.00 6.41 12.08
CA VAL A 194 -2.82 5.75 13.38
C VAL A 194 -2.81 6.78 14.52
N THR A 195 -2.23 7.96 14.31
CA THR A 195 -2.30 9.06 15.29
C THR A 195 -3.76 9.46 15.53
N LEU A 196 -4.54 9.69 14.47
CA LEU A 196 -5.97 10.01 14.60
C LEU A 196 -6.75 8.90 15.32
N ILE A 197 -6.47 7.63 15.00
CA ILE A 197 -7.07 6.48 15.67
C ILE A 197 -6.74 6.50 17.17
N PHE A 198 -5.50 6.75 17.55
CA PHE A 198 -5.08 6.81 18.95
C PHE A 198 -5.67 8.03 19.69
N LEU A 199 -5.77 9.20 19.05
CA LEU A 199 -6.39 10.39 19.65
C LEU A 199 -7.90 10.18 19.84
N GLY A 200 -8.61 9.72 18.79
CA GLY A 200 -10.05 9.46 18.87
C GLY A 200 -10.39 8.37 19.89
N THR A 201 -9.59 7.31 19.94
CA THR A 201 -9.73 6.25 20.96
C THR A 201 -9.53 6.81 22.38
N PHE A 202 -8.54 7.68 22.57
CA PHE A 202 -8.29 8.30 23.87
C PHE A 202 -9.45 9.20 24.29
N LEU A 203 -9.98 10.03 23.37
CA LEU A 203 -11.15 10.88 23.59
C LEU A 203 -12.39 10.07 23.99
N ILE A 204 -12.68 8.98 23.27
CA ILE A 204 -13.86 8.14 23.54
C ILE A 204 -13.73 7.46 24.92
N VAL A 205 -12.56 6.90 25.24
CA VAL A 205 -12.39 6.11 26.47
C VAL A 205 -12.18 6.97 27.71
N LYS A 206 -11.60 8.17 27.59
CA LYS A 206 -11.40 9.13 28.71
C LYS A 206 -12.50 10.16 28.83
N GLU A 207 -13.51 10.11 27.96
CA GLU A 207 -14.63 11.04 27.88
C GLU A 207 -14.20 12.47 27.53
N LEU A 208 -15.11 13.21 26.88
CA LEU A 208 -14.84 14.56 26.42
C LEU A 208 -14.85 15.53 27.61
N GLY A 209 -13.67 16.03 27.97
CA GLY A 209 -13.49 17.04 29.01
C GLY A 209 -12.25 17.89 28.74
N GLN A 210 -12.15 19.05 29.40
CA GLN A 210 -11.09 20.02 29.16
C GLN A 210 -9.68 19.41 29.33
N GLU A 211 -9.49 18.59 30.38
CA GLU A 211 -8.22 17.90 30.64
C GLU A 211 -7.92 16.82 29.60
N THR A 212 -8.93 16.10 29.12
CA THR A 212 -8.77 15.13 28.03
C THR A 212 -8.34 15.84 26.74
N ILE A 213 -8.98 16.97 26.41
CA ILE A 213 -8.64 17.79 25.23
C ILE A 213 -7.19 18.29 25.31
N LYS A 214 -6.77 18.87 26.45
CA LYS A 214 -5.37 19.28 26.65
C LYS A 214 -4.40 18.11 26.44
N ARG A 215 -4.71 16.93 26.98
CA ARG A 215 -3.89 15.74 26.80
C ARG A 215 -3.85 15.27 25.35
N VAL A 216 -4.94 15.36 24.61
CA VAL A 216 -4.98 15.04 23.18
C VAL A 216 -4.02 15.93 22.40
N PHE A 217 -3.98 17.24 22.68
CA PHE A 217 -3.00 18.14 22.07
C PHE A 217 -1.57 17.75 22.41
N VAL A 218 -1.27 17.46 23.68
CA VAL A 218 0.07 17.01 24.11
C VAL A 218 0.47 15.71 23.41
N LEU A 219 -0.43 14.71 23.34
CA LEU A 219 -0.16 13.44 22.69
C LEU A 219 0.04 13.60 21.17
N GLY A 220 -0.77 14.45 20.52
CA GLY A 220 -0.59 14.81 19.11
C GLY A 220 0.75 15.49 18.86
N PHE A 221 1.18 16.38 19.75
CA PHE A 221 2.49 17.04 19.67
C PHE A 221 3.65 16.04 19.72
N TRP A 222 3.56 14.99 20.53
CA TRP A 222 4.57 13.92 20.54
C TRP A 222 4.65 13.13 19.24
N ALA A 223 3.51 12.89 18.57
CA ALA A 223 3.54 12.33 17.22
C ALA A 223 4.25 13.27 16.24
N LEU A 224 3.97 14.57 16.30
CA LEU A 224 4.63 15.58 15.46
C LEU A 224 6.15 15.64 15.69
N ILE A 225 6.60 15.54 16.94
CA ILE A 225 8.04 15.45 17.26
C ILE A 225 8.67 14.25 16.53
N GLY A 226 8.00 13.09 16.55
CA GLY A 226 8.49 11.91 15.85
C GLY A 226 8.55 12.08 14.34
N THR A 227 7.71 12.95 13.74
CA THR A 227 7.70 13.24 12.30
C THR A 227 8.69 14.33 11.86
N ILE A 228 9.45 14.94 12.79
CA ILE A 228 10.36 16.04 12.46
C ILE A 228 11.31 15.72 11.29
N PRO A 229 11.97 14.54 11.21
CA PRO A 229 12.87 14.26 10.09
C PRO A 229 12.19 14.35 8.73
N PHE A 230 10.97 13.81 8.60
CA PHE A 230 10.15 13.91 7.41
C PHE A 230 9.77 15.37 7.10
N VAL A 231 9.33 16.13 8.11
CA VAL A 231 8.94 17.54 7.93
C VAL A 231 10.13 18.37 7.47
N LEU A 232 11.30 18.22 8.08
CA LEU A 232 12.51 18.93 7.67
C LEU A 232 12.92 18.55 6.25
N TRP A 233 12.90 17.27 5.91
CA TRP A 233 13.23 16.83 4.56
C TRP A 233 12.27 17.43 3.51
N HIS A 234 10.97 17.31 3.75
CA HIS A 234 9.96 17.60 2.74
C HIS A 234 9.60 19.08 2.64
N PHE A 235 9.63 19.83 3.74
CA PHE A 235 9.23 21.24 3.72
C PHE A 235 10.40 22.22 3.79
N VAL A 236 11.60 21.77 4.23
CA VAL A 236 12.78 22.63 4.31
C VAL A 236 13.77 22.33 3.19
N LEU A 237 14.13 21.06 2.97
CA LEU A 237 15.11 20.70 1.94
C LEU A 237 14.53 20.66 0.53
N TYR A 238 13.28 20.20 0.39
CA TYR A 238 12.61 20.03 -0.91
C TYR A 238 11.22 20.64 -0.92
N PRO A 239 11.08 21.96 -0.69
CA PRO A 239 9.79 22.60 -0.53
C PRO A 239 8.91 22.35 -1.76
N THR A 240 7.69 21.86 -1.50
CA THR A 240 6.73 21.59 -2.55
C THR A 240 5.97 22.87 -2.87
N HIS A 241 6.16 23.38 -4.09
CA HIS A 241 5.30 24.41 -4.64
C HIS A 241 3.97 23.76 -5.01
N GLN A 242 3.09 23.55 -4.01
CA GLN A 242 1.69 23.26 -4.26
C GLN A 242 0.96 24.59 -4.39
N GLU A 243 0.49 24.91 -5.58
CA GLU A 243 -0.47 25.98 -5.75
C GLU A 243 -1.77 25.59 -5.01
N GLN A 244 -2.29 26.48 -4.16
CA GLN A 244 -3.56 26.24 -3.49
C GLN A 244 -4.69 26.41 -4.50
N PHE A 245 -5.34 25.31 -4.88
CA PHE A 245 -6.35 25.33 -5.92
C PHE A 245 -7.77 25.54 -5.36
N ILE A 246 -8.44 26.59 -5.83
CA ILE A 246 -9.90 26.67 -5.77
C ILE A 246 -10.44 25.96 -7.02
N ILE A 247 -11.02 24.79 -6.82
CA ILE A 247 -11.52 23.90 -7.87
C ILE A 247 -12.99 24.20 -8.16
N ARG A 248 -13.26 25.30 -8.85
CA ARG A 248 -14.54 25.43 -9.57
C ARG A 248 -14.43 25.01 -11.04
N ASP A 249 -13.30 24.43 -11.43
CA ASP A 249 -13.04 24.02 -12.81
C ASP A 249 -13.41 22.53 -13.02
N PRO A 250 -14.47 22.23 -13.79
CA PRO A 250 -14.88 20.86 -14.07
C PRO A 250 -13.79 20.04 -14.78
N ALA A 251 -12.94 20.68 -15.61
CA ALA A 251 -11.86 19.99 -16.30
C ALA A 251 -10.82 19.46 -15.31
N TYR A 252 -10.54 20.20 -14.24
CA TYR A 252 -9.64 19.74 -13.18
C TYR A 252 -10.26 18.59 -12.39
N LEU A 253 -11.55 18.65 -12.02
CA LEU A 253 -12.18 17.53 -11.31
C LEU A 253 -12.18 16.25 -12.15
N SER A 254 -12.50 16.35 -13.44
CA SER A 254 -12.40 15.23 -14.37
C SER A 254 -10.98 14.68 -14.43
N ALA A 255 -9.97 15.55 -14.52
CA ALA A 255 -8.57 15.15 -14.53
C ALA A 255 -8.12 14.48 -13.22
N LEU A 256 -8.55 15.03 -12.07
CA LEU A 256 -8.30 14.50 -10.74
C LEU A 256 -8.91 13.12 -10.57
N TRP A 257 -10.17 12.92 -10.94
CA TRP A 257 -10.83 11.61 -10.87
C TRP A 257 -10.26 10.63 -11.90
N ALA A 258 -9.81 11.07 -13.07
CA ALA A 258 -9.12 10.20 -14.00
C ALA A 258 -7.73 9.76 -13.48
N ALA A 259 -7.05 10.62 -12.72
CA ALA A 259 -5.76 10.31 -12.08
C ALA A 259 -5.92 9.48 -10.80
N GLN A 260 -6.97 9.72 -10.03
CA GLN A 260 -7.34 9.03 -8.79
C GLN A 260 -8.79 8.53 -8.85
N PRO A 261 -9.08 7.47 -9.63
CA PRO A 261 -10.46 6.99 -9.81
C PRO A 261 -11.16 6.66 -8.51
N HIS A 262 -10.39 6.21 -7.52
CA HIS A 262 -10.89 5.87 -6.20
C HIS A 262 -11.45 7.05 -5.40
N MET A 263 -11.08 8.28 -5.76
CA MET A 263 -11.60 9.49 -5.15
C MET A 263 -12.89 9.98 -5.82
N SER A 264 -13.34 9.36 -6.91
CA SER A 264 -14.67 9.66 -7.47
C SER A 264 -15.76 8.98 -6.63
N PRO A 265 -16.99 9.51 -6.62
CA PRO A 265 -18.14 8.84 -6.00
C PRO A 265 -18.30 7.38 -6.47
N GLU A 266 -18.12 7.13 -7.77
CA GLU A 266 -18.19 5.79 -8.38
C GLU A 266 -17.04 4.89 -7.90
N GLY A 267 -15.82 5.43 -7.81
CA GLY A 267 -14.67 4.71 -7.29
C GLY A 267 -14.84 4.30 -5.83
N MET A 268 -15.31 5.22 -4.99
CA MET A 268 -15.64 4.94 -3.58
C MET A 268 -16.76 3.91 -3.45
N PHE A 269 -17.79 3.98 -4.29
CA PHE A 269 -18.84 2.96 -4.31
C PHE A 269 -18.28 1.59 -4.70
N LEU A 270 -17.44 1.52 -5.74
CA LEU A 270 -16.78 0.29 -6.16
C LEU A 270 -15.91 -0.30 -5.05
N LEU A 271 -15.23 0.55 -4.27
CA LEU A 271 -14.47 0.12 -3.10
C LEU A 271 -15.31 -0.52 -2.02
N TYR A 272 -16.40 0.13 -1.64
CA TYR A 272 -17.30 -0.39 -0.62
C TYR A 272 -17.93 -1.70 -1.09
N LYS A 273 -18.35 -1.76 -2.36
CA LYS A 273 -18.83 -3.00 -2.98
C LYS A 273 -17.76 -4.09 -2.91
N ARG A 274 -16.51 -3.80 -3.27
CA ARG A 274 -15.43 -4.79 -3.19
C ARG A 274 -15.21 -5.30 -1.77
N LEU A 275 -15.10 -4.42 -0.77
CA LEU A 275 -14.85 -4.86 0.61
C LEU A 275 -16.04 -5.65 1.18
N PHE A 276 -17.25 -5.08 1.11
CA PHE A 276 -18.39 -5.62 1.85
C PHE A 276 -19.15 -6.73 1.11
N ILE A 277 -19.03 -6.79 -0.22
CA ILE A 277 -19.76 -7.76 -1.06
C ILE A 277 -18.80 -8.74 -1.71
N THR A 278 -17.76 -8.28 -2.42
CA THR A 278 -16.88 -9.18 -3.18
C THR A 278 -15.87 -9.92 -2.30
N ASN A 279 -15.23 -9.20 -1.37
CA ASN A 279 -14.14 -9.67 -0.51
C ASN A 279 -14.59 -9.80 0.96
N TRP A 280 -15.89 -9.98 1.16
CA TRP A 280 -16.54 -10.04 2.48
C TRP A 280 -15.85 -11.04 3.44
N TYR A 281 -15.35 -12.16 2.90
CA TYR A 281 -14.68 -13.24 3.63
C TYR A 281 -13.35 -12.83 4.28
N THR A 282 -12.72 -11.75 3.81
CA THR A 282 -11.47 -11.22 4.39
C THR A 282 -11.72 -10.51 5.71
N PHE A 283 -12.93 -9.98 5.92
CA PHE A 283 -13.27 -9.11 7.03
C PHE A 283 -14.31 -9.70 7.99
N TRP A 284 -15.47 -10.13 7.48
CA TRP A 284 -16.62 -10.48 8.33
C TRP A 284 -16.39 -11.66 9.29
N PRO A 285 -15.67 -12.74 8.93
CA PRO A 285 -15.40 -13.82 9.88
C PRO A 285 -14.63 -13.32 11.12
N LEU A 286 -13.61 -12.49 10.89
CA LEU A 286 -12.82 -11.88 11.96
C LEU A 286 -13.64 -10.87 12.76
N PHE A 287 -14.50 -10.10 12.09
CA PHE A 287 -15.43 -9.19 12.76
C PHE A 287 -16.44 -9.94 13.65
N ALA A 288 -16.99 -11.05 13.19
CA ALA A 288 -17.91 -11.88 13.97
C ALA A 288 -17.22 -12.46 15.22
N ILE A 289 -15.98 -12.92 15.09
CA ILE A 289 -15.15 -13.35 16.22
C ILE A 289 -14.97 -12.20 17.22
N CYS A 290 -14.64 -11.00 16.72
CA CYS A 290 -14.49 -9.81 17.55
C CYS A 290 -15.80 -9.40 18.26
N ALA A 291 -16.94 -9.44 17.57
CA ALA A 291 -18.25 -9.15 18.18
C ALA A 291 -18.59 -10.17 19.28
N PHE A 292 -18.31 -11.45 19.02
CA PHE A 292 -18.50 -12.51 19.99
C PHE A 292 -17.62 -12.35 21.24
N THR A 293 -16.35 -12.00 21.09
CA THR A 293 -15.45 -11.78 22.25
C THR A 293 -15.82 -10.54 23.05
N LEU A 294 -16.27 -9.48 22.39
CA LEU A 294 -16.71 -8.25 23.04
C LEU A 294 -17.94 -8.51 23.91
N THR A 295 -18.95 -9.22 23.38
CA THR A 295 -20.21 -9.54 24.08
C THR A 295 -20.04 -10.56 25.20
N LYS A 296 -19.17 -11.56 25.05
CA LYS A 296 -19.04 -12.63 26.05
C LYS A 296 -18.31 -12.14 27.32
N ARG A 297 -18.91 -12.38 28.50
CA ARG A 297 -18.30 -12.14 29.81
C ARG A 297 -17.27 -13.24 30.13
N TRP A 298 -16.11 -13.21 29.49
CA TRP A 298 -14.97 -14.03 29.94
C TRP A 298 -14.48 -13.49 31.27
N GLY A 299 -14.36 -14.38 32.27
CA GLY A 299 -14.04 -14.08 33.67
C GLY A 299 -13.25 -12.79 33.82
N GLN A 300 -13.91 -11.76 34.32
CA GLN A 300 -13.45 -10.38 34.25
C GLN A 300 -12.23 -10.18 35.16
N THR A 301 -11.03 -10.43 34.67
CA THR A 301 -9.85 -9.76 35.24
C THR A 301 -9.94 -8.28 34.85
N MET A 302 -9.65 -7.35 35.77
CA MET A 302 -9.75 -5.90 35.51
C MET A 302 -9.03 -5.47 34.22
N SER A 303 -7.94 -6.15 33.84
CA SER A 303 -7.18 -5.88 32.61
C SER A 303 -7.98 -6.09 31.32
N LEU A 304 -8.87 -7.08 31.26
CA LEU A 304 -9.68 -7.38 30.06
C LEU A 304 -10.74 -6.31 29.80
N GLY A 305 -11.26 -5.68 30.85
CA GLY A 305 -12.25 -4.61 30.73
C GLY A 305 -11.70 -3.39 29.96
N LEU A 306 -10.48 -2.96 30.31
CA LEU A 306 -9.83 -1.85 29.61
C LEU A 306 -9.51 -2.20 28.16
N VAL A 307 -8.96 -3.38 27.89
CA VAL A 307 -8.66 -3.84 26.53
C VAL A 307 -9.92 -3.83 25.66
N LYS A 308 -11.04 -4.32 26.17
CA LYS A 308 -12.34 -4.28 25.46
C LYS A 308 -12.78 -2.84 25.15
N LYS A 309 -12.71 -1.94 26.13
CA LYS A 309 -13.06 -0.51 25.94
C LYS A 309 -12.19 0.14 24.85
N ILE A 310 -10.87 -0.06 24.93
CA ILE A 310 -9.92 0.46 23.92
C ILE A 310 -10.22 -0.13 22.54
N SER A 311 -10.39 -1.45 22.43
CA SER A 311 -10.70 -2.11 21.16
C SER A 311 -11.99 -1.61 20.52
N LEU A 312 -13.06 -1.44 21.29
CA LEU A 312 -14.32 -0.90 20.79
C LEU A 312 -14.16 0.54 20.31
N ALA A 313 -13.46 1.38 21.09
CA ALA A 313 -13.19 2.76 20.73
C ALA A 313 -12.30 2.87 19.47
N ILE A 314 -11.33 1.97 19.28
CA ILE A 314 -10.55 1.89 18.03
C ILE A 314 -11.46 1.56 16.84
N ILE A 315 -12.36 0.58 16.97
CA ILE A 315 -13.30 0.23 15.89
C ILE A 315 -14.19 1.43 15.53
N ILE A 316 -14.76 2.11 16.53
CA ILE A 316 -15.59 3.31 16.33
C ILE A 316 -14.77 4.41 15.65
N THR A 317 -13.55 4.66 16.14
CA THR A 317 -12.68 5.71 15.60
C THR A 317 -12.26 5.41 14.17
N ILE A 318 -11.93 4.15 13.85
CA ILE A 318 -11.60 3.74 12.47
C ILE A 318 -12.80 3.96 11.56
N ALA A 319 -14.00 3.52 11.96
CA ALA A 319 -15.20 3.73 11.17
C ALA A 319 -15.46 5.23 10.97
N ALA A 320 -15.41 6.02 12.05
CA ALA A 320 -15.58 7.47 11.99
C ALA A 320 -14.58 8.11 11.03
N ILE A 321 -13.27 7.87 11.18
CA ILE A 321 -12.22 8.44 10.31
C ILE A 321 -12.41 8.01 8.85
N THR A 322 -12.64 6.71 8.61
CA THR A 322 -12.74 6.14 7.26
C THR A 322 -13.90 6.78 6.48
N PHE A 323 -15.08 6.87 7.10
CA PHE A 323 -16.27 7.36 6.43
C PHE A 323 -16.43 8.88 6.53
N PHE A 324 -16.19 9.48 7.69
CA PHE A 324 -16.37 10.92 7.89
C PHE A 324 -15.41 11.72 7.02
N ILE A 325 -14.12 11.37 6.98
CA ILE A 325 -13.17 12.15 6.18
C ILE A 325 -13.51 12.04 4.70
N SER A 326 -13.85 10.83 4.21
CA SER A 326 -14.33 10.64 2.84
C SER A 326 -15.57 11.47 2.52
N ILE A 327 -16.59 11.45 3.39
CA ILE A 327 -17.84 12.21 3.18
C ILE A 327 -17.56 13.71 3.24
N ALA A 328 -16.79 14.18 4.23
CA ALA A 328 -16.43 15.57 4.38
C ALA A 328 -15.65 16.05 3.14
N GLN A 329 -14.69 15.27 2.66
CA GLN A 329 -13.93 15.59 1.47
C GLN A 329 -14.80 15.65 0.21
N GLN A 330 -15.69 14.68 -0.01
CA GLN A 330 -16.64 14.71 -1.12
C GLN A 330 -17.59 15.91 -1.04
N PHE A 331 -18.03 16.26 0.17
CA PHE A 331 -18.87 17.42 0.42
C PHE A 331 -18.12 18.73 0.12
N LEU A 332 -16.88 18.88 0.58
CA LEU A 332 -16.04 20.03 0.30
C LEU A 332 -15.72 20.15 -1.21
N GLN A 333 -15.48 19.02 -1.89
CA GLN A 333 -15.27 19.00 -3.34
C GLN A 333 -16.53 19.39 -4.12
N THR A 334 -17.66 18.75 -3.81
CA THR A 334 -18.91 18.91 -4.57
C THR A 334 -19.56 20.28 -4.34
N PHE A 335 -19.62 20.75 -3.10
CA PHE A 335 -20.36 21.96 -2.74
C PHE A 335 -19.48 23.21 -2.69
N PHE A 336 -18.20 23.07 -2.32
CA PHE A 336 -17.30 24.20 -2.14
C PHE A 336 -16.21 24.27 -3.21
N GLY A 337 -16.05 23.23 -4.03
CA GLY A 337 -14.97 23.17 -5.01
C GLY A 337 -13.59 23.17 -4.35
N ILE A 338 -13.45 22.62 -3.14
CA ILE A 338 -12.17 22.55 -2.44
C ILE A 338 -11.45 21.27 -2.86
N ALA A 339 -10.15 21.39 -3.14
CA ALA A 339 -9.30 20.24 -3.42
C ALA A 339 -9.35 19.18 -2.33
N PRO A 340 -9.19 17.89 -2.69
CA PRO A 340 -8.95 16.89 -1.66
C PRO A 340 -7.81 17.36 -0.77
N VAL A 341 -8.13 17.56 0.50
CA VAL A 341 -7.14 17.87 1.54
C VAL A 341 -6.27 16.64 1.79
N ILE A 342 -6.85 15.45 1.60
CA ILE A 342 -6.17 14.16 1.75
C ILE A 342 -6.38 13.35 0.47
N ILE A 343 -5.31 13.19 -0.30
CA ILE A 343 -5.31 12.49 -1.60
C ILE A 343 -5.46 10.97 -1.42
N GLU A 344 -5.23 10.45 -0.21
CA GLU A 344 -5.05 9.03 0.05
C GLU A 344 -6.16 8.42 0.95
N GLU A 345 -7.41 8.36 0.46
CA GLU A 345 -8.58 7.83 1.19
C GLU A 345 -9.19 6.56 0.54
N PRO A 346 -9.84 5.67 1.32
CA PRO A 346 -10.01 5.65 2.77
C PRO A 346 -9.10 4.59 3.45
N ARG A 347 -7.88 4.99 3.81
CA ARG A 347 -6.81 4.02 4.19
C ARG A 347 -6.81 3.56 5.64
N ALA A 348 -7.52 4.25 6.54
CA ALA A 348 -7.56 3.93 7.97
C ALA A 348 -8.16 2.55 8.27
N PHE A 349 -9.05 2.06 7.41
CA PHE A 349 -9.83 0.84 7.66
C PHE A 349 -8.96 -0.39 7.90
N ARG A 350 -7.81 -0.50 7.22
CA ARG A 350 -6.89 -1.65 7.39
C ARG A 350 -6.38 -1.83 8.81
N PHE A 351 -6.32 -0.77 9.61
CA PHE A 351 -5.83 -0.87 10.99
C PHE A 351 -6.82 -1.61 11.90
N ILE A 352 -8.04 -1.90 11.44
CA ILE A 352 -9.02 -2.69 12.19
C ILE A 352 -8.50 -4.10 12.45
N TYR A 353 -7.69 -4.65 11.54
CA TYR A 353 -7.14 -5.99 11.68
C TYR A 353 -6.29 -6.16 12.95
N PHE A 354 -5.66 -5.11 13.48
CA PHE A 354 -4.99 -5.19 14.79
C PHE A 354 -5.95 -5.59 15.91
N VAL A 355 -7.14 -5.01 15.92
CA VAL A 355 -8.19 -5.32 16.91
C VAL A 355 -8.80 -6.68 16.64
N LEU A 356 -9.07 -6.99 15.36
CA LEU A 356 -9.67 -8.25 14.96
C LEU A 356 -8.78 -9.46 15.33
N TYR A 357 -7.49 -9.40 15.00
CA TYR A 357 -6.54 -10.47 15.35
C TYR A 357 -6.29 -10.54 16.86
N LEU A 358 -6.31 -9.42 17.60
CA LEU A 358 -6.24 -9.45 19.06
C LEU A 358 -7.39 -10.28 19.67
N HIS A 359 -8.62 -10.07 19.18
CA HIS A 359 -9.78 -10.82 19.65
C HIS A 359 -9.82 -12.26 19.13
N ALA A 360 -9.24 -12.53 17.96
CA ALA A 360 -8.99 -13.90 17.51
C ALA A 360 -8.02 -14.62 18.47
N ALA A 361 -6.93 -13.98 18.91
CA ALA A 361 -6.00 -14.54 19.88
C ALA A 361 -6.65 -14.84 21.24
N PHE A 362 -7.52 -13.95 21.72
CA PHE A 362 -8.29 -14.22 22.94
C PHE A 362 -9.29 -15.38 22.74
N SER A 363 -9.93 -15.48 21.58
CA SER A 363 -10.83 -16.59 21.24
C SER A 363 -10.14 -17.93 21.21
N VAL A 364 -9.02 -18.04 20.50
CA VAL A 364 -8.21 -19.26 20.45
C VAL A 364 -7.77 -19.65 21.85
N THR A 365 -7.31 -18.68 22.66
CA THR A 365 -6.96 -18.89 24.08
C THR A 365 -8.14 -19.45 24.88
N HIS A 366 -9.32 -18.86 24.74
CA HIS A 366 -10.49 -19.27 25.49
C HIS A 366 -10.98 -20.68 25.09
N ILE A 367 -11.06 -20.94 23.78
CA ILE A 367 -11.42 -22.25 23.24
C ILE A 367 -10.44 -23.29 23.76
N TRP A 368 -9.13 -23.03 23.65
CA TRP A 368 -8.07 -23.92 24.13
C TRP A 368 -8.22 -24.29 25.62
N ASN A 369 -8.40 -23.29 26.48
CA ASN A 369 -8.56 -23.52 27.92
C ASN A 369 -9.84 -24.29 28.25
N THR A 370 -10.92 -24.03 27.51
CA THR A 370 -12.19 -24.73 27.69
C THR A 370 -12.07 -26.19 27.25
N THR A 371 -11.40 -26.44 26.13
CA THR A 371 -11.13 -27.80 25.65
C THR A 371 -10.24 -28.57 26.60
N GLN A 372 -9.16 -27.99 27.13
CA GLN A 372 -8.28 -28.68 28.08
C GLN A 372 -9.01 -29.18 29.34
N ARG A 373 -10.07 -28.49 29.76
CA ARG A 373 -10.90 -28.89 30.91
C ARG A 373 -12.01 -29.89 30.56
N SER A 374 -12.23 -30.14 29.27
CA SER A 374 -13.29 -31.00 28.78
C SER A 374 -12.83 -32.43 28.57
N THR A 375 -13.77 -33.38 28.49
CA THR A 375 -13.52 -34.78 28.14
C THR A 375 -12.71 -34.92 26.84
N ILE A 376 -11.87 -35.96 26.76
CA ILE A 376 -10.98 -36.26 25.61
C ILE A 376 -11.74 -36.21 24.26
N ALA A 377 -12.99 -36.67 24.23
CA ALA A 377 -13.83 -36.63 23.03
C ALA A 377 -14.09 -35.20 22.51
N LYS A 378 -14.44 -34.27 23.42
CA LYS A 378 -14.69 -32.85 23.07
C LYS A 378 -13.39 -32.12 22.69
N GLN A 379 -12.25 -32.50 23.27
CA GLN A 379 -10.93 -32.02 22.84
C GLN A 379 -10.64 -32.41 21.39
N LYS A 380 -10.84 -33.69 21.04
CA LYS A 380 -10.64 -34.19 19.67
C LYS A 380 -11.55 -33.49 18.67
N ILE A 381 -12.83 -33.27 19.00
CA ILE A 381 -13.78 -32.56 18.15
C ILE A 381 -13.34 -31.11 17.92
N ALA A 382 -12.94 -30.39 18.97
CA ALA A 382 -12.54 -28.99 18.84
C ALA A 382 -11.21 -28.81 18.11
N ILE A 383 -10.21 -29.66 18.37
CA ILE A 383 -8.95 -29.68 17.60
C ILE A 383 -9.26 -30.01 16.14
N GLY A 384 -10.13 -31.00 15.88
CA GLY A 384 -10.59 -31.33 14.54
C GLY A 384 -11.27 -30.15 13.85
N ALA A 385 -12.15 -29.42 14.53
CA ALA A 385 -12.84 -28.25 13.99
C ALA A 385 -11.87 -27.10 13.68
N ILE A 386 -10.89 -26.83 14.57
CA ILE A 386 -9.85 -25.82 14.34
C ILE A 386 -8.97 -26.23 13.15
N ALA A 387 -8.55 -27.49 13.09
CA ALA A 387 -7.75 -28.01 12.00
C ALA A 387 -8.50 -27.94 10.66
N VAL A 388 -9.79 -28.31 10.64
CA VAL A 388 -10.65 -28.17 9.46
C VAL A 388 -10.82 -26.70 9.10
N PHE A 389 -11.05 -25.80 10.05
CA PHE A 389 -11.16 -24.37 9.75
C PHE A 389 -9.86 -23.80 9.16
N ILE A 390 -8.70 -24.13 9.75
CA ILE A 390 -7.39 -23.74 9.22
C ILE A 390 -7.20 -24.35 7.83
N ALA A 391 -7.51 -25.63 7.64
CA ALA A 391 -7.38 -26.30 6.35
C ALA A 391 -8.30 -25.66 5.30
N VAL A 392 -9.56 -25.39 5.61
CA VAL A 392 -10.51 -24.71 4.73
C VAL A 392 -10.02 -23.30 4.42
N PHE A 393 -9.55 -22.54 5.41
CA PHE A 393 -8.98 -21.21 5.19
C PHE A 393 -7.74 -21.26 4.28
N VAL A 394 -6.82 -22.19 4.54
CA VAL A 394 -5.62 -22.43 3.71
C VAL A 394 -6.01 -22.88 2.31
N VAL A 395 -7.04 -23.72 2.16
CA VAL A 395 -7.56 -24.16 0.86
C VAL A 395 -8.25 -23.00 0.13
N ILE A 396 -9.02 -22.14 0.81
CA ILE A 396 -9.66 -20.97 0.18
C ILE A 396 -8.59 -19.97 -0.27
N VAL A 397 -7.66 -19.60 0.61
CA VAL A 397 -6.55 -18.68 0.29
C VAL A 397 -5.63 -19.30 -0.76
N GLY A 398 -5.35 -20.59 -0.64
CA GLY A 398 -4.56 -21.37 -1.60
C GLY A 398 -5.24 -21.47 -2.95
N TYR A 399 -6.56 -21.70 -2.99
CA TYR A 399 -7.38 -21.71 -4.19
C TYR A 399 -7.45 -20.32 -4.81
N GLN A 400 -7.56 -19.24 -4.04
CA GLN A 400 -7.53 -17.88 -4.58
C GLN A 400 -6.17 -17.55 -5.18
N LYS A 401 -5.08 -17.94 -4.51
CA LYS A 401 -3.74 -17.82 -5.07
C LYS A 401 -3.58 -18.68 -6.32
N ALA A 402 -4.05 -19.92 -6.30
CA ALA A 402 -3.97 -20.84 -7.43
C ALA A 402 -4.84 -20.36 -8.58
N HIS A 403 -6.08 -19.92 -8.34
CA HIS A 403 -6.99 -19.37 -9.34
C HIS A 403 -6.48 -18.06 -9.90
N ARG A 404 -5.90 -17.18 -9.08
CA ARG A 404 -5.18 -16.00 -9.56
C ARG A 404 -3.96 -16.40 -10.38
N THR A 405 -3.20 -17.40 -9.94
CA THR A 405 -2.05 -17.90 -10.70
C THR A 405 -2.50 -18.52 -12.03
N ILE A 406 -3.60 -19.28 -12.03
CA ILE A 406 -4.21 -19.91 -13.22
C ILE A 406 -4.84 -18.85 -14.12
N SER A 407 -5.48 -17.82 -13.58
CA SER A 407 -6.04 -16.71 -14.34
C SER A 407 -4.94 -15.83 -14.90
N LEU A 408 -3.84 -15.60 -14.17
CA LEU A 408 -2.61 -14.96 -14.67
C LEU A 408 -1.90 -15.83 -15.72
N ILE A 409 -1.93 -17.16 -15.57
CA ILE A 409 -1.42 -18.12 -16.58
C ILE A 409 -2.34 -18.14 -17.81
N ALA A 410 -3.65 -18.01 -17.65
CA ALA A 410 -4.61 -17.91 -18.75
C ALA A 410 -4.56 -16.54 -19.43
N LEU A 411 -4.27 -15.49 -18.64
CA LEU A 411 -3.93 -14.14 -19.09
C LEU A 411 -2.50 -14.05 -19.66
N LYS A 412 -1.72 -15.13 -19.74
CA LYS A 412 -0.49 -15.18 -20.57
C LYS A 412 -0.72 -14.82 -22.04
N LYS A 413 -1.97 -14.64 -22.49
CA LYS A 413 -2.24 -13.99 -23.78
C LYS A 413 -2.08 -12.46 -23.76
N ASN A 414 -2.29 -11.75 -22.64
CA ASN A 414 -2.30 -10.27 -22.57
C ASN A 414 -1.63 -9.63 -21.33
N ASP A 415 -1.05 -10.36 -20.37
CA ASP A 415 -0.39 -9.76 -19.20
C ASP A 415 1.13 -10.00 -19.23
N PRO A 416 1.93 -9.01 -19.69
CA PRO A 416 3.38 -9.10 -19.72
C PRO A 416 3.93 -9.02 -18.29
N ASN A 417 4.15 -10.20 -17.70
CA ASN A 417 4.79 -10.38 -16.40
C ASN A 417 6.08 -9.54 -16.28
N ILE A 418 6.05 -8.63 -15.30
CA ILE A 418 7.03 -7.56 -15.09
C ILE A 418 8.45 -8.05 -14.70
N GLY A 419 8.61 -9.33 -14.33
CA GLY A 419 9.95 -9.92 -14.12
C GLY A 419 10.68 -10.32 -15.42
N LEU A 420 9.96 -10.44 -16.54
CA LEU A 420 10.52 -10.63 -17.88
C LEU A 420 10.26 -9.43 -18.79
N THR A 421 9.50 -8.41 -18.35
CA THR A 421 9.18 -7.25 -19.21
C THR A 421 10.44 -6.61 -19.74
N CYS A 422 11.44 -6.30 -18.89
CA CYS A 422 12.67 -5.67 -19.37
C CYS A 422 13.56 -6.61 -20.22
N LYS A 423 13.26 -7.91 -20.25
CA LYS A 423 13.88 -8.88 -21.17
C LYS A 423 13.15 -8.96 -22.52
N SER A 424 12.08 -8.20 -22.73
CA SER A 424 11.48 -8.03 -24.05
C SER A 424 12.56 -7.53 -25.02
N PRO A 425 12.79 -8.22 -26.15
CA PRO A 425 13.78 -7.79 -27.13
C PRO A 425 13.45 -6.40 -27.70
N MET A 426 12.17 -5.98 -27.63
CA MET A 426 11.75 -4.62 -28.02
C MET A 426 12.39 -3.56 -27.13
N TYR A 427 12.35 -3.71 -25.80
CA TYR A 427 12.94 -2.70 -24.91
C TYR A 427 14.46 -2.66 -25.01
N GLN A 428 15.10 -3.82 -25.18
CA GLN A 428 16.53 -3.90 -25.44
C GLN A 428 16.89 -3.20 -26.76
N TRP A 429 16.09 -3.43 -27.81
CA TRP A 429 16.26 -2.76 -29.09
C TRP A 429 16.07 -1.25 -28.95
N ILE A 430 14.99 -0.77 -28.30
CA ILE A 430 14.74 0.66 -28.08
C ILE A 430 15.91 1.31 -27.34
N SER A 431 16.32 0.71 -26.21
CA SER A 431 17.41 1.23 -25.39
C SER A 431 18.73 1.35 -26.16
N GLY A 432 19.01 0.39 -27.06
CA GLY A 432 20.24 0.37 -27.86
C GLY A 432 20.21 1.11 -29.22
N ASN A 433 19.03 1.45 -29.75
CA ASN A 433 18.88 1.97 -31.13
C ASN A 433 18.19 3.34 -31.23
N THR A 434 17.86 3.97 -30.10
CA THR A 434 17.23 5.30 -30.07
C THR A 434 18.01 6.24 -29.16
N ASP A 435 17.88 7.55 -29.37
CA ASP A 435 18.56 8.53 -28.52
C ASP A 435 17.86 8.60 -27.15
N THR A 436 18.62 8.83 -26.09
CA THR A 436 18.08 8.88 -24.71
C THR A 436 17.02 9.95 -24.51
N GLU A 437 17.08 11.02 -25.30
CA GLU A 437 16.11 12.11 -25.28
C GLU A 437 14.94 11.92 -26.24
N ASP A 438 14.84 10.78 -26.92
CA ASP A 438 13.73 10.53 -27.84
C ASP A 438 12.43 10.33 -27.06
N LEU A 439 11.38 11.02 -27.53
CA LEU A 439 10.04 10.94 -26.98
C LEU A 439 9.23 9.88 -27.71
N PHE A 440 8.53 9.04 -26.94
CA PHE A 440 7.72 7.94 -27.47
C PHE A 440 6.22 8.16 -27.25
N LEU A 441 5.42 7.76 -28.24
CA LEU A 441 3.99 7.56 -28.11
C LEU A 441 3.74 6.06 -27.93
N ILE A 442 3.20 5.67 -26.80
CA ILE A 442 2.97 4.26 -26.47
C ILE A 442 1.48 3.98 -26.32
N ASP A 443 1.09 2.74 -26.62
CA ASP A 443 -0.27 2.26 -26.37
C ASP A 443 -0.65 2.44 -24.88
N PRO A 444 -1.82 3.03 -24.56
CA PRO A 444 -2.28 3.23 -23.19
C PRO A 444 -2.28 1.97 -22.31
N ASN A 445 -2.40 0.78 -22.90
CA ASN A 445 -2.42 -0.47 -22.13
C ASN A 445 -1.02 -0.91 -21.65
N ARG A 446 0.08 -0.32 -22.15
CA ARG A 446 1.48 -0.70 -21.83
C ARG A 446 2.01 -0.06 -20.57
N PHE A 447 1.34 -0.31 -19.45
CA PHE A 447 1.58 0.40 -18.18
C PHE A 447 2.49 -0.40 -17.26
N PRO A 448 3.31 0.22 -16.39
CA PRO A 448 4.46 1.15 -16.51
C PRO A 448 5.85 0.65 -17.01
N PRO A 449 6.11 -0.65 -17.32
CA PRO A 449 7.46 -1.13 -17.61
C PRO A 449 8.20 -0.38 -18.71
N PHE A 450 7.50 0.26 -19.66
CA PHE A 450 8.12 0.93 -20.78
C PHE A 450 9.23 1.90 -20.36
N ARG A 451 8.94 2.84 -19.45
CA ARG A 451 9.95 3.84 -19.02
C ARG A 451 11.13 3.23 -18.30
N ILE A 452 10.88 2.22 -17.47
CA ILE A 452 11.91 1.55 -16.66
C ILE A 452 12.80 0.70 -17.57
N CYS A 453 12.19 -0.06 -18.47
CA CYS A 453 12.90 -1.03 -19.30
C CYS A 453 13.54 -0.41 -20.55
N ALA A 454 12.86 0.53 -21.19
CA ALA A 454 13.35 1.21 -22.39
C ALA A 454 14.24 2.41 -22.04
N LEU A 455 14.14 2.95 -20.82
CA LEU A 455 14.84 4.15 -20.37
C LEU A 455 14.57 5.35 -21.29
N ARG A 456 13.29 5.57 -21.64
CA ARG A 456 12.85 6.65 -22.55
C ARG A 456 11.64 7.38 -22.01
N ALA A 457 11.55 8.66 -22.35
CA ALA A 457 10.42 9.53 -22.07
C ALA A 457 9.19 9.14 -22.91
N VAL A 458 7.98 9.42 -22.39
CA VAL A 458 6.73 9.24 -23.14
C VAL A 458 5.83 10.47 -23.03
N VAL A 459 4.96 10.67 -24.02
CA VAL A 459 4.05 11.83 -24.10
C VAL A 459 3.08 11.88 -22.92
N TYR A 460 2.53 10.73 -22.57
CA TYR A 460 1.62 10.53 -21.46
C TYR A 460 1.74 9.08 -21.04
N HIS A 461 1.87 8.81 -19.74
CA HIS A 461 1.56 7.51 -19.14
C HIS A 461 1.90 7.55 -17.66
N TYR A 462 0.96 7.75 -16.75
CA TYR A 462 1.25 7.52 -15.33
C TYR A 462 -0.09 7.34 -14.64
N ARG A 463 -0.20 6.31 -13.79
CA ARG A 463 -1.35 6.14 -12.92
C ARG A 463 -0.92 6.72 -11.57
N ASP A 464 -1.85 7.38 -10.90
CA ASP A 464 -1.56 8.11 -9.68
C ASP A 464 -0.58 9.27 -9.89
N VAL A 465 -0.85 10.11 -10.90
CA VAL A 465 -0.01 11.29 -11.25
C VAL A 465 -0.13 12.42 -10.26
N THR A 466 -1.23 12.45 -9.49
CA THR A 466 -1.59 13.55 -8.59
C THR A 466 -0.54 13.90 -7.56
N PRO A 467 0.25 12.97 -6.98
CA PRO A 467 1.31 13.37 -6.07
C PRO A 467 2.54 13.97 -6.79
N ILE A 468 2.65 13.83 -8.12
CA ILE A 468 3.78 14.33 -8.93
C ILE A 468 3.40 15.62 -9.66
N ILE A 469 2.15 15.77 -10.06
CA ILE A 469 1.66 16.96 -10.74
C ILE A 469 1.17 17.98 -9.70
N ASN A 470 1.98 19.02 -9.51
CA ASN A 470 1.75 20.09 -8.54
C ASN A 470 1.08 21.35 -9.12
N SER A 471 0.59 21.29 -10.37
CA SER A 471 -0.12 22.38 -11.06
C SER A 471 -1.45 21.88 -11.61
N LYS A 472 -2.48 22.71 -11.48
CA LYS A 472 -3.81 22.48 -12.05
C LYS A 472 -3.73 22.34 -13.56
N GLU A 473 -3.07 23.27 -14.22
CA GLU A 473 -2.89 23.33 -15.66
C GLU A 473 -2.19 22.07 -16.15
N LYS A 474 -1.15 21.64 -15.42
CA LYS A 474 -0.44 20.41 -15.77
C LYS A 474 -1.32 19.17 -15.65
N LEU A 475 -2.18 19.08 -14.64
CA LEU A 475 -3.07 17.92 -14.45
C LEU A 475 -4.18 17.89 -15.50
N VAL A 476 -4.75 19.04 -15.81
CA VAL A 476 -5.76 19.19 -16.88
C VAL A 476 -5.15 18.83 -18.24
N GLU A 477 -3.95 19.34 -18.54
CA GLU A 477 -3.26 19.03 -19.79
C GLU A 477 -2.82 17.56 -19.86
N TRP A 478 -2.38 16.96 -18.75
CA TRP A 478 -2.16 15.51 -18.68
C TRP A 478 -3.43 14.72 -19.06
N HIS A 479 -4.59 15.13 -18.53
CA HIS A 479 -5.85 14.47 -18.80
C HIS A 479 -6.29 14.64 -20.26
N LYS A 480 -6.07 15.82 -20.85
CA LYS A 480 -6.32 16.05 -22.29
C LYS A 480 -5.45 15.15 -23.16
N ARG A 481 -4.15 15.07 -22.88
CA ARG A 481 -3.22 14.16 -23.57
C ARG A 481 -3.70 12.72 -23.47
N LYS A 482 -4.12 12.29 -22.27
CA LYS A 482 -4.70 10.97 -22.04
C LYS A 482 -5.89 10.70 -22.95
N GLN A 483 -6.87 11.59 -22.99
CA GLN A 483 -8.07 11.44 -23.82
C GLN A 483 -7.74 11.35 -25.31
N ILE A 484 -6.91 12.28 -25.82
CA ILE A 484 -6.51 12.32 -27.25
C ILE A 484 -5.84 11.01 -27.66
N ILE A 485 -4.97 10.47 -26.82
CA ILE A 485 -4.19 9.29 -27.18
C ILE A 485 -4.99 8.00 -26.98
N GLU A 486 -5.79 7.90 -25.91
CA GLU A 486 -6.73 6.77 -25.73
C GLU A 486 -7.75 6.70 -26.87
N GLU A 487 -8.25 7.84 -27.34
CA GLU A 487 -9.14 7.91 -28.50
C GLU A 487 -8.41 7.43 -29.77
N ALA A 488 -7.22 7.95 -30.07
CA ALA A 488 -6.45 7.57 -31.25
C ALA A 488 -6.13 6.05 -31.29
N TYR A 489 -5.62 5.47 -30.20
CA TYR A 489 -5.38 4.03 -30.13
C TYR A 489 -6.68 3.21 -30.16
N GLY A 490 -7.76 3.73 -29.58
CA GLY A 490 -9.08 3.09 -29.61
C GLY A 490 -9.67 2.92 -31.01
N THR A 491 -9.36 3.84 -31.94
CA THR A 491 -9.81 3.72 -33.35
C THR A 491 -9.13 2.57 -34.11
N ARG A 492 -7.95 2.15 -33.67
CA ARG A 492 -7.02 1.28 -34.41
C ARG A 492 -6.69 1.78 -35.83
N ASP A 493 -6.84 3.08 -36.09
CA ASP A 493 -6.40 3.72 -37.33
C ASP A 493 -4.97 4.26 -37.17
N GLY A 494 -4.03 3.70 -37.93
CA GLY A 494 -2.64 4.12 -37.90
C GLY A 494 -2.41 5.59 -38.28
N LYS A 495 -3.32 6.18 -39.07
CA LYS A 495 -3.25 7.61 -39.41
C LYS A 495 -3.53 8.49 -38.18
N ALA A 496 -4.60 8.17 -37.44
CA ALA A 496 -4.94 8.90 -36.21
C ALA A 496 -3.79 8.84 -35.18
N ILE A 497 -3.11 7.70 -35.07
CA ILE A 497 -1.96 7.53 -34.18
C ILE A 497 -0.77 8.41 -34.63
N VAL A 498 -0.47 8.48 -35.92
CA VAL A 498 0.61 9.34 -36.45
C VAL A 498 0.28 10.82 -36.32
N ASP A 499 -0.96 11.23 -36.58
CA ASP A 499 -1.39 12.62 -36.41
C ASP A 499 -1.18 13.08 -34.97
N VAL A 500 -1.47 12.22 -33.99
CA VAL A 500 -1.20 12.45 -32.58
C VAL A 500 0.30 12.44 -32.25
N ALA A 501 1.08 11.52 -32.85
CA ALA A 501 2.54 11.50 -32.69
C ALA A 501 3.17 12.82 -33.19
N ASN A 502 2.79 13.28 -34.37
CA ASN A 502 3.23 14.54 -34.96
C ASN A 502 2.83 15.74 -34.09
N ARG A 503 1.59 15.77 -33.59
CA ARG A 503 1.10 16.82 -32.68
C ARG A 503 1.96 16.98 -31.44
N PHE A 504 2.49 15.90 -30.89
CA PHE A 504 3.31 15.91 -29.69
C PHE A 504 4.83 15.85 -29.95
N GLY A 505 5.26 15.98 -31.21
CA GLY A 505 6.69 15.97 -31.57
C GLY A 505 7.38 14.64 -31.25
N VAL A 506 6.65 13.54 -31.37
CA VAL A 506 7.13 12.19 -31.06
C VAL A 506 7.94 11.64 -32.23
N LYS A 507 9.07 10.99 -31.93
CA LYS A 507 9.92 10.36 -32.94
C LYS A 507 9.59 8.88 -33.17
N TYR A 508 9.02 8.21 -32.15
CA TYR A 508 8.69 6.79 -32.22
C TYR A 508 7.30 6.46 -31.67
N VAL A 509 6.59 5.59 -32.39
CA VAL A 509 5.29 5.06 -31.99
C VAL A 509 5.44 3.57 -31.65
N VAL A 510 4.88 3.15 -30.53
CA VAL A 510 4.83 1.74 -30.11
C VAL A 510 3.40 1.25 -30.13
N SER A 511 3.11 0.30 -31.03
CA SER A 511 1.76 -0.20 -31.26
C SER A 511 1.65 -1.69 -30.92
N GLU A 512 0.65 -2.04 -30.10
CA GLU A 512 0.27 -3.42 -29.84
C GLU A 512 -0.51 -4.02 -31.03
N GLY A 513 -0.20 -5.26 -31.38
CA GLY A 513 -0.78 -5.94 -32.53
C GLY A 513 -0.34 -5.36 -33.87
N CYS A 514 0.73 -4.55 -33.88
CA CYS A 514 1.33 -3.97 -35.09
C CYS A 514 0.30 -3.28 -36.00
N ILE A 515 -0.48 -2.36 -35.46
CA ILE A 515 -1.45 -1.57 -36.24
C ILE A 515 -0.70 -0.94 -37.42
N PRO A 516 -1.10 -1.20 -38.68
CA PRO A 516 -0.42 -0.64 -39.84
C PRO A 516 -0.49 0.88 -39.83
N ILE A 517 0.66 1.52 -39.98
CA ILE A 517 0.76 2.97 -40.04
C ILE A 517 1.03 3.38 -41.49
N PRO A 518 0.10 4.10 -42.16
CA PRO A 518 0.27 4.47 -43.57
C PRO A 518 1.58 5.22 -43.82
N GLY A 519 2.41 4.70 -44.71
CA GLY A 519 3.70 5.31 -45.08
C GLY A 519 4.85 5.05 -44.11
N HIS A 520 4.64 4.26 -43.05
CA HIS A 520 5.68 3.92 -42.08
C HIS A 520 5.81 2.40 -41.92
N GLU A 521 6.94 1.86 -42.35
CA GLU A 521 7.32 0.48 -42.02
C GLU A 521 7.85 0.39 -40.58
N PRO A 522 7.57 -0.72 -39.87
CA PRO A 522 8.10 -0.89 -38.52
C PRO A 522 9.62 -1.06 -38.57
N VAL A 523 10.33 -0.24 -37.77
CA VAL A 523 11.78 -0.35 -37.58
C VAL A 523 12.16 -1.49 -36.62
N TYR A 524 11.18 -1.96 -35.85
CA TYR A 524 11.27 -3.18 -35.06
C TYR A 524 9.91 -3.89 -35.09
N ARG A 525 9.94 -5.21 -35.26
CA ARG A 525 8.76 -6.07 -35.19
C ARG A 525 9.11 -7.34 -34.42
N ASP A 526 8.39 -7.60 -33.34
CA ASP A 526 8.36 -8.92 -32.70
C ASP A 526 7.17 -9.69 -33.28
N GLY A 527 7.42 -10.87 -33.85
CA GLY A 527 6.49 -11.64 -34.68
C GLY A 527 5.21 -12.12 -33.99
N LYS A 528 4.96 -11.71 -32.74
CA LYS A 528 3.73 -12.07 -32.01
C LYS A 528 2.95 -10.91 -31.39
N PHE A 529 3.54 -9.73 -31.12
CA PHE A 529 2.85 -8.76 -30.26
C PHE A 529 3.08 -7.28 -30.58
N ASP A 530 4.29 -6.86 -31.01
CA ASP A 530 4.69 -5.45 -30.89
C ASP A 530 5.41 -4.92 -32.15
N CYS A 531 5.10 -3.68 -32.53
CA CYS A 531 5.85 -2.94 -33.54
C CYS A 531 6.28 -1.57 -33.01
N VAL A 532 7.50 -1.17 -33.39
CA VAL A 532 8.00 0.19 -33.22
C VAL A 532 8.11 0.84 -34.59
N TYR A 533 7.50 2.00 -34.75
CA TYR A 533 7.54 2.79 -35.97
C TYR A 533 8.34 4.06 -35.71
N LYS A 534 9.21 4.43 -36.65
CA LYS A 534 9.87 5.74 -36.64
C LYS A 534 8.99 6.71 -37.41
N VAL A 535 8.55 7.77 -36.74
CA VAL A 535 7.77 8.85 -37.33
C VAL A 535 8.77 9.88 -37.83
N LEU A 536 8.78 10.13 -39.14
CA LEU A 536 9.62 11.16 -39.74
C LEU A 536 9.00 12.51 -39.38
N THR A 537 9.62 13.24 -38.46
CA THR A 537 9.30 14.63 -38.18
C THR A 537 9.86 15.53 -39.28
N ASP A 538 9.39 15.35 -40.52
CA ASP A 538 9.67 16.25 -41.65
C ASP A 538 8.54 17.28 -41.83
N TYR A 539 7.94 17.75 -40.73
CA TYR A 539 7.06 18.92 -40.75
C TYR A 539 7.81 20.13 -40.19
N LYS A 540 8.31 20.97 -41.09
CA LYS A 540 8.67 22.36 -40.81
C LYS A 540 7.42 23.20 -40.58
#